data_AF-A0A2D8C827-F1
#
_entry.id   AF-A0A2D8C827-F1
#
_cell.length_a   1.000
_cell.length_b   1.000
_cell.length_c   1.000
_cell.angle_alpha   90.00
_cell.angle_beta   90.00
_cell.angle_gamma   90.00
#
_symmetry.space_group_name_H-M   'P 1'
#
loop_
_entity.id
_entity.type
_entity.pdbx_description
1 polymer ?
#
loop_
_entity_poly.entity_id
_entity_poly.type
_entity_poly.pdbx_seq_one_letter_code
_entity_poly.pdbx_strand_id
1 'polypeptide(L)'
;MNNYVVYSGTYTKQNGDRRTMRFIHTADLPTDLFAEFQRNPKRKMQEGYQLVFDVDRMGFRAFNWNTVEGEVVSQEQSVDFR
;
A
#
# COMPACT_ATOMS: atom_id res chain seq x y z
N MET A 1 -6.24 -18.81 -6.42
CA MET A 1 -5.44 -17.85 -5.63
C MET A 1 -4.69 -17.01 -6.63
N ASN A 2 -4.95 -15.70 -6.69
CA ASN A 2 -4.26 -14.81 -7.61
C ASN A 2 -2.94 -14.36 -6.98
N ASN A 3 -1.94 -14.13 -7.83
CA ASN A 3 -0.67 -13.57 -7.40
C ASN A 3 -0.70 -12.06 -7.62
N TYR A 4 -0.14 -11.32 -6.67
CA TYR A 4 -0.04 -9.87 -6.69
C TYR A 4 1.40 -9.47 -6.42
N VAL A 5 1.83 -8.35 -7.02
CA VAL A 5 3.12 -7.74 -6.68
C VAL A 5 2.97 -7.06 -5.33
N VAL A 6 3.61 -7.64 -4.31
CA VAL A 6 3.64 -7.10 -2.96
C VAL A 6 4.97 -6.36 -2.78
N TYR A 7 4.86 -5.08 -2.47
CA TYR A 7 5.99 -4.21 -2.15
C TYR A 7 6.25 -4.25 -0.64
N SER A 8 7.52 -4.18 -0.25
CA SER A 8 7.93 -4.05 1.16
C SER A 8 8.84 -2.84 1.28
N GLY A 9 8.38 -1.83 2.03
CA GLY A 9 9.11 -0.59 2.24
C GLY A 9 9.10 -0.17 3.70
N THR A 10 10.18 0.48 4.13
CA THR A 10 10.28 1.09 5.47
C THR A 10 10.24 2.59 5.36
N TYR A 11 9.44 3.25 6.20
CA TYR A 11 9.32 4.70 6.22
C TYR A 11 9.15 5.24 7.65
N THR A 12 9.56 6.48 7.86
CA THR A 12 9.26 7.20 9.11
C THR A 12 7.87 7.83 9.06
N LYS A 13 7.01 7.49 10.03
CA LYS A 13 5.68 8.09 10.19
C LYS A 13 5.79 9.54 10.66
N GLN A 14 4.69 10.29 10.55
CA GLN A 14 4.60 11.66 11.06
C GLN A 14 4.92 11.79 12.56
N ASN A 15 4.67 10.75 13.35
CA ASN A 15 4.97 10.74 14.78
C ASN A 15 6.42 10.31 15.10
N GLY A 16 7.29 10.17 14.09
CA GLY A 16 8.69 9.76 14.25
C GLY A 16 8.90 8.24 14.31
N ASP A 17 7.84 7.44 14.42
CA ASP A 17 7.98 5.98 14.47
C ASP A 17 8.40 5.43 13.10
N ARG A 18 9.37 4.52 13.11
CA ARG A 18 9.71 3.72 11.95
C ARG A 18 8.67 2.64 11.70
N ARG A 19 8.26 2.47 10.45
CA ARG A 19 7.33 1.40 10.06
C ARG A 19 7.78 0.72 8.77
N THR A 20 7.89 -0.61 8.82
CA THR A 20 7.91 -1.45 7.62
C THR A 20 6.47 -1.84 7.26
N MET A 21 6.11 -1.72 5.99
CA MET A 21 4.79 -2.05 5.46
C MET A 21 4.93 -2.92 4.22
N ARG A 22 4.16 -4.02 4.20
CA ARG A 22 3.90 -4.76 2.97
C ARG A 22 2.61 -4.25 2.34
N PHE A 23 2.65 -3.90 1.05
CA PHE A 23 1.50 -3.30 0.39
C PHE A 23 1.39 -3.64 -1.09
N ILE A 24 0.18 -3.46 -1.62
CA ILE A 24 -0.14 -3.51 -3.05
C ILE A 24 -0.60 -2.10 -3.48
N HIS A 25 -0.18 -1.64 -4.66
CA HIS A 25 -0.71 -0.40 -5.23
C HIS A 25 -2.20 -0.53 -5.55
N THR A 26 -2.98 0.52 -5.31
CA THR A 26 -4.44 0.43 -5.51
C THR A 26 -4.86 0.18 -6.95
N ALA A 27 -4.01 0.53 -7.92
CA ALA A 27 -4.22 0.24 -9.34
C ALA A 27 -4.19 -1.26 -9.66
N ASP A 28 -3.43 -2.04 -8.89
CA ASP A 28 -3.23 -3.49 -9.10
C ASP A 28 -4.24 -4.34 -8.32
N LEU A 29 -5.13 -3.69 -7.54
CA LEU A 29 -6.16 -4.39 -6.79
C LEU A 29 -7.27 -4.91 -7.71
N PRO A 30 -7.80 -6.12 -7.41
CA PRO A 30 -8.88 -6.73 -8.18
C PRO A 30 -10.16 -5.88 -8.11
N THR A 31 -10.72 -5.56 -9.29
CA THR A 31 -11.87 -4.64 -9.43
C THR A 31 -13.20 -5.23 -8.98
N ASP A 32 -13.30 -6.56 -8.92
CA ASP A 32 -14.46 -7.31 -8.43
C ASP A 32 -14.55 -7.33 -6.89
N LEU A 33 -13.43 -7.12 -6.19
CA LEU A 33 -13.38 -7.09 -4.73
C LEU A 33 -13.33 -5.66 -4.16
N PHE A 34 -12.73 -4.72 -4.89
CA PHE A 34 -12.53 -3.35 -4.42
C PHE A 34 -13.17 -2.33 -5.36
N ALA A 35 -14.14 -1.59 -4.84
CA ALA A 35 -14.83 -0.56 -5.60
C ALA A 35 -13.89 0.60 -5.97
N GLU A 36 -14.20 1.28 -7.08
CA GLU A 36 -13.45 2.44 -7.60
C GLU A 36 -13.18 3.50 -6.50
N PHE A 37 -14.20 3.83 -5.69
CA PHE A 37 -14.07 4.85 -4.66
C PHE A 37 -13.11 4.47 -3.51
N GLN A 38 -12.85 3.18 -3.33
CA GLN A 38 -11.88 2.68 -2.34
C GLN A 38 -10.46 2.75 -2.90
N ARG A 39 -10.28 2.39 -4.18
CA ARG A 39 -8.97 2.38 -4.86
C ARG A 39 -8.49 3.78 -5.25
N ASN A 40 -9.43 4.68 -5.54
CA ASN A 40 -9.19 6.04 -6.00
C ASN A 40 -10.17 7.04 -5.31
N PRO A 41 -9.99 7.34 -4.02
CA PRO A 41 -10.87 8.25 -3.31
C PRO A 41 -10.73 9.68 -3.83
N LYS A 42 -11.85 10.41 -3.89
CA LYS A 42 -11.88 11.82 -4.33
C LYS A 42 -10.98 12.75 -3.51
N ARG A 43 -10.69 12.39 -2.26
CA ARG A 43 -9.82 13.18 -1.38
C ARG A 43 -8.37 12.99 -1.81
N LYS A 44 -7.78 14.06 -2.35
CA LYS A 44 -6.34 14.09 -2.66
C LYS A 44 -5.51 13.96 -1.39
N MET A 45 -4.44 13.17 -1.48
CA MET A 45 -3.43 13.08 -0.44
C MET A 45 -2.41 14.21 -0.60
N GLN A 46 -1.66 14.49 0.47
CA GLN A 46 -0.50 15.37 0.39
C GLN A 46 0.55 14.79 -0.57
N GLU A 47 1.38 15.65 -1.15
CA GLU A 47 2.46 15.23 -2.04
C GLU A 47 3.39 14.23 -1.34
N GLY A 48 3.82 13.21 -2.09
CA GLY A 48 4.62 12.08 -1.59
C GLY A 48 3.86 11.08 -0.73
N TYR A 49 2.60 11.32 -0.37
CA TYR A 49 1.75 10.27 0.20
C TYR A 49 0.99 9.52 -0.90
N GLN A 50 0.95 8.20 -0.79
CA GLN A 50 0.18 7.34 -1.67
C GLN A 50 -0.80 6.49 -0.86
N LEU A 51 -2.02 6.31 -1.39
CA LEU A 51 -2.95 5.31 -0.89
C LEU A 51 -2.53 3.94 -1.42
N VAL A 52 -2.32 3.01 -0.51
CA VAL A 52 -1.95 1.62 -0.83
C VAL A 52 -2.83 0.67 -0.02
N PHE A 53 -2.87 -0.60 -0.41
CA PHE A 53 -3.50 -1.64 0.39
C PHE A 53 -2.44 -2.38 1.22
N ASP A 54 -2.52 -2.23 2.54
CA ASP A 54 -1.63 -2.90 3.50
C ASP A 54 -2.06 -4.36 3.65
N VAL A 55 -1.20 -5.29 3.19
CA VAL A 55 -1.52 -6.73 3.19
C VAL A 55 -1.41 -7.35 4.58
N ASP A 56 -0.64 -6.77 5.49
CA ASP A 56 -0.51 -7.26 6.86
C ASP A 56 -1.71 -6.86 7.72
N ARG A 57 -2.35 -5.74 7.39
CA ARG A 57 -3.51 -5.19 8.12
C ARG A 57 -4.82 -5.28 7.34
N MET A 58 -4.80 -5.84 6.14
CA MET A 58 -5.96 -6.05 5.27
C MET A 58 -6.79 -4.77 5.11
N GLY A 59 -6.14 -3.66 4.74
CA GLY A 59 -6.85 -2.39 4.60
C GLY A 59 -6.07 -1.27 3.95
N PHE A 60 -6.81 -0.27 3.48
CA PHE A 60 -6.24 0.91 2.84
C PHE A 60 -5.48 1.79 3.84
N ARG A 61 -4.25 2.17 3.49
CA ARG A 61 -3.39 3.02 4.31
C ARG A 61 -2.58 3.99 3.45
N ALA A 62 -2.07 5.02 4.12
CA ALA A 62 -1.13 5.96 3.55
C ALA A 62 0.31 5.43 3.70
N PHE A 63 1.02 5.36 2.59
CA PHE A 63 2.47 5.18 2.54
C PHE A 63 3.14 6.52 2.23
N ASN A 64 4.19 6.87 2.98
CA ASN A 64 4.88 8.16 2.82
C ASN A 64 6.21 7.97 2.08
N TRP A 65 6.22 8.28 0.79
CA TRP A 65 7.40 8.20 -0.07
C TRP A 65 8.50 9.20 0.31
N ASN A 66 8.13 10.34 0.91
CA ASN A 66 9.10 11.38 1.30
C ASN A 66 10.07 10.94 2.40
N THR A 67 9.70 9.90 3.14
CA THR A 67 10.45 9.41 4.31
C THR A 67 10.78 7.94 4.18
N VAL A 68 10.84 7.42 2.94
CA VAL A 68 11.29 6.05 2.69
C VAL A 68 12.76 5.94 3.06
N GLU A 69 13.07 4.86 3.76
CA GLU A 69 14.40 4.52 4.20
C GLU A 69 14.88 3.28 3.45
N GLY A 70 15.91 3.45 2.63
CA GLY A 70 16.45 2.38 1.81
C GLY A 70 15.60 2.10 0.57
N GLU A 71 15.70 0.87 0.07
CA GLU A 71 14.99 0.42 -1.13
C GLU A 71 13.62 -0.17 -0.79
N VAL A 72 12.63 0.11 -1.64
CA VAL A 72 11.36 -0.63 -1.64
C VAL A 72 11.51 -1.80 -2.60
N VAL A 73 11.49 -3.01 -2.05
CA VAL A 73 11.59 -4.24 -2.84
C VAL A 73 10.21 -4.80 -3.13
N SER A 74 10.08 -5.62 -4.17
CA SER A 74 8.81 -6.25 -4.54
C SER A 74 8.96 -7.74 -4.83
N GLN A 75 7.87 -8.48 -4.67
CA GLN A 75 7.79 -9.91 -4.93
C GLN A 75 6.35 -10.27 -5.36
N GLU A 76 6.21 -11.18 -6.33
CA GLU A 76 4.92 -11.84 -6.57
C GLU A 76 4.56 -12.80 -5.43
N GLN A 77 3.40 -12.58 -4.82
CA GLN A 77 2.91 -13.38 -3.70
C GLN A 77 1.43 -13.66 -3.88
N SER A 78 0.97 -14.83 -3.43
CA SER A 78 -0.45 -15.07 -3.31
C SER A 78 -1.00 -14.31 -2.11
N VAL A 79 -2.05 -13.52 -2.34
CA VAL A 79 -2.74 -12.75 -1.30
C VAL A 79 -4.19 -13.20 -1.28
N ASP A 80 -4.64 -13.65 -0.12
CA ASP A 80 -6.06 -13.90 0.15
C ASP A 80 -6.66 -12.63 0.75
N PHE A 81 -7.72 -12.11 0.12
CA PHE A 81 -8.40 -10.89 0.56
C PHE A 81 -9.60 -11.15 1.48
N ARG A 82 -9.88 -12.42 1.80
CA ARG A 82 -11.06 -12.84 2.58
C ARG A 82 -10.86 -12.77 4.09
#